data_AF-A0A1S6ESD1-F1
#
_entry.id   AF-A0A1S6ESD1-F1
#
_cell.length_a   1.000
_cell.length_b   1.000
_cell.length_c   1.000
_cell.angle_alpha   90.00
_cell.angle_beta   90.00
_cell.angle_gamma   90.00
#
_symmetry.space_group_name_H-M   'P 1'
#
loop_
_entity.id
_entity.type
_entity.pdbx_description
1 polymer ?
#
loop_
_entity_poly.entity_id
_entity_poly.type
_entity_poly.pdbx_seq_one_letter_code
_entity_poly.pdbx_strand_id
1 'polypeptide(L)'
;MSITFAPAPASRPTLSAAQIRNRAVFRNLTLWTLQGWVAMFFLAAGYAKLSEPLTTLTALMGWPALVSENLVRGIGIVEIVLALGMIAPLASWTLGRWPLLVAAVGLIALEATMLVVHAVGLDIGLALTNVALLAITIPVLLGRRAPR
;
A
#
# COMPACT_ATOMS: atom_id res chain seq x y z
N MET A 1 -23.45 -59.74 0.13
CA MET A 1 -23.65 -58.52 -0.68
C MET A 1 -23.45 -57.33 0.24
N SER A 2 -22.27 -56.69 0.18
CA SER A 2 -21.99 -55.47 0.95
C SER A 2 -22.24 -54.26 0.07
N ILE A 3 -23.16 -53.40 0.46
CA ILE A 3 -23.52 -52.18 -0.26
C ILE A 3 -22.65 -51.06 0.31
N THR A 4 -21.56 -50.73 -0.36
CA THR A 4 -20.72 -49.59 0.02
C THR A 4 -21.44 -48.29 -0.35
N PHE A 5 -21.95 -47.57 0.65
CA PHE A 5 -22.46 -46.20 0.47
C PHE A 5 -21.27 -45.25 0.28
N ALA A 6 -21.00 -44.84 -0.96
CA ALA A 6 -20.13 -43.69 -1.20
C ALA A 6 -20.92 -42.40 -0.85
N PRO A 7 -20.43 -41.53 0.05
CA PRO A 7 -21.09 -40.27 0.33
C PRO A 7 -21.09 -39.39 -0.93
N ALA A 8 -22.23 -38.76 -1.23
CA ALA A 8 -22.35 -37.85 -2.36
C ALA A 8 -21.33 -36.71 -2.21
N PRO A 9 -20.65 -36.29 -3.30
CA PRO A 9 -19.69 -35.20 -3.24
C PRO A 9 -20.39 -33.94 -2.74
N ALA A 10 -19.84 -33.32 -1.69
CA ALA A 10 -20.38 -32.10 -1.11
C ALA A 10 -20.48 -31.02 -2.21
N SER A 11 -21.69 -30.56 -2.50
CA SER A 11 -21.92 -29.46 -3.43
C SER A 11 -21.29 -28.20 -2.86
N ARG A 12 -20.32 -27.62 -3.58
CA ARG A 12 -19.79 -26.30 -3.21
C ARG A 12 -20.96 -25.31 -3.25
N PRO A 13 -21.20 -24.53 -2.18
CA PRO A 13 -22.25 -23.51 -2.20
C PRO A 13 -22.03 -22.57 -3.38
N THR A 14 -22.97 -22.55 -4.33
CA THR A 14 -22.98 -21.59 -5.43
C THR A 14 -23.50 -20.26 -4.88
N LEU A 15 -22.68 -19.21 -4.96
CA LEU A 15 -23.10 -17.88 -4.55
C LEU A 15 -24.20 -17.38 -5.48
N SER A 16 -25.22 -16.73 -4.93
CA SER A 16 -26.22 -16.04 -5.73
C SER A 16 -25.60 -14.83 -6.46
N ALA A 17 -26.23 -14.41 -7.56
CA ALA A 17 -25.79 -13.22 -8.30
C ALA A 17 -25.71 -11.96 -7.40
N ALA A 18 -26.63 -11.83 -6.43
CA ALA A 18 -26.62 -10.74 -5.46
C ALA A 18 -25.39 -10.80 -4.53
N GLN A 19 -25.00 -11.98 -4.06
CA GLN A 19 -23.82 -12.16 -3.22
C GLN A 19 -22.52 -11.84 -3.97
N ILE A 20 -22.42 -12.25 -5.24
CA ILE A 20 -21.26 -11.94 -6.10
C ILE A 20 -21.12 -10.42 -6.28
N ARG A 21 -22.21 -9.73 -6.60
CA ARG A 21 -22.23 -8.27 -6.74
C ARG A 21 -21.81 -7.58 -5.44
N ASN A 22 -22.39 -7.95 -4.30
CA ASN A 22 -22.06 -7.33 -3.02
C ASN A 22 -20.58 -7.52 -2.66
N ARG A 23 -20.02 -8.71 -2.86
CA ARG A 23 -18.58 -8.96 -2.66
C ARG A 23 -17.71 -8.07 -3.55
N ALA A 24 -18.08 -7.88 -4.81
CA ALA A 24 -17.34 -7.01 -5.72
C ALA A 24 -17.38 -5.54 -5.27
N VAL A 25 -18.55 -5.06 -4.80
CA VAL A 25 -18.74 -3.71 -4.26
C VAL A 25 -17.88 -3.50 -3.01
N PHE A 26 -17.98 -4.38 -2.00
CA PHE A 26 -17.19 -4.27 -0.78
C PHE A 26 -15.69 -4.30 -1.06
N ARG A 27 -15.24 -5.25 -1.91
CA ARG A 27 -13.83 -5.30 -2.33
C ARG A 27 -13.37 -3.98 -2.95
N ASN A 28 -14.17 -3.41 -3.86
CA ASN A 28 -13.78 -2.16 -4.53
C ASN A 28 -13.75 -0.98 -3.55
N LEU A 29 -14.71 -0.90 -2.62
CA LEU A 29 -14.74 0.10 -1.57
C LEU A 29 -13.51 -0.01 -0.67
N THR A 30 -13.22 -1.21 -0.15
CA THR A 30 -12.03 -1.48 0.67
C THR A 30 -10.76 -1.04 -0.05
N LEU A 31 -10.56 -1.45 -1.31
CA LEU A 31 -9.35 -1.07 -2.05
C LEU A 31 -9.23 0.44 -2.27
N TRP A 32 -10.33 1.15 -2.47
CA TRP A 32 -10.30 2.61 -2.58
C TRP A 32 -9.98 3.28 -1.25
N THR A 33 -10.55 2.80 -0.14
CA THR A 33 -10.22 3.28 1.20
C THR A 33 -8.73 3.08 1.51
N LEU A 34 -8.19 1.88 1.28
CA LEU A 34 -6.78 1.58 1.52
C LEU A 34 -5.85 2.43 0.64
N GLN A 35 -6.14 2.56 -0.67
CA GLN A 35 -5.39 3.44 -1.58
C GLN A 35 -5.40 4.89 -1.11
N GLY A 36 -6.56 5.41 -0.70
CA GLY A 36 -6.69 6.78 -0.21
C GLY A 36 -5.86 7.04 1.04
N TRP A 37 -5.85 6.10 2.00
CA TRP A 37 -5.03 6.21 3.20
C TRP A 37 -3.54 6.19 2.91
N VAL A 38 -3.07 5.27 2.07
CA VAL A 38 -1.65 5.18 1.68
C VAL A 38 -1.22 6.45 0.93
N ALA A 39 -2.02 6.90 -0.03
CA ALA A 39 -1.74 8.12 -0.78
C ALA A 39 -1.69 9.35 0.13
N MET A 40 -2.64 9.50 1.06
CA MET A 40 -2.65 10.59 2.03
C MET A 40 -1.38 10.57 2.90
N PHE A 41 -1.02 9.40 3.43
CA PHE A 41 0.16 9.25 4.29
C PHE A 41 1.44 9.65 3.55
N PHE A 42 1.66 9.13 2.34
CA PHE A 42 2.88 9.43 1.58
C PHE A 42 2.91 10.83 0.99
N LEU A 43 1.76 11.42 0.69
CA LEU A 43 1.69 12.84 0.31
C LEU A 43 2.12 13.72 1.48
N ALA A 44 1.64 13.43 2.70
CA ALA A 44 2.03 14.17 3.90
C ALA A 44 3.50 13.94 4.28
N ALA A 45 3.97 12.69 4.24
CA ALA A 45 5.35 12.34 4.53
C ALA A 45 6.33 12.97 3.53
N GLY A 46 5.99 12.93 2.24
CA GLY A 46 6.77 13.56 1.18
C GLY A 46 6.78 15.07 1.32
N TYR A 47 5.62 15.69 1.58
CA TYR A 47 5.53 17.13 1.86
C TYR A 47 6.41 17.54 3.03
N ALA A 48 6.34 16.84 4.17
CA ALA A 48 7.18 17.12 5.32
C ALA A 48 8.68 17.04 4.98
N LYS A 49 9.10 16.03 4.19
CA LYS A 49 10.48 15.93 3.72
C LYS A 49 10.90 17.05 2.78
N LEU A 50 9.98 17.78 2.15
CA LEU A 50 10.29 18.94 1.31
C LEU A 50 10.25 20.27 2.06
N SER A 51 9.39 20.39 3.08
CA SER A 51 9.13 21.67 3.75
C SER A 51 9.83 21.83 5.09
N GLU A 52 10.02 20.76 5.85
CA GLU A 52 10.55 20.85 7.22
C GLU A 52 12.07 21.05 7.24
N PRO A 53 12.61 21.74 8.26
CA PRO A 53 14.05 21.81 8.50
C PRO A 53 14.66 20.42 8.69
N LEU A 54 15.88 20.20 8.19
CA LEU A 54 16.57 18.91 8.32
C LEU A 54 16.76 18.52 9.80
N THR A 55 16.97 19.48 10.69
CA THR A 55 17.08 19.25 12.14
C THR A 55 15.78 18.69 12.73
N THR A 56 14.62 19.20 12.31
CA THR A 56 13.30 18.66 12.68
C THR A 56 13.14 17.23 12.19
N LEU A 57 13.48 16.97 10.93
CA LEU A 57 13.40 15.62 10.35
C LEU A 57 14.33 14.65 11.10
N THR A 58 15.57 15.03 11.38
CA THR A 58 16.49 14.23 12.18
C THR A 58 15.94 13.92 13.57
N ALA A 59 15.35 14.90 14.25
CA ALA A 59 14.76 14.70 15.57
C ALA A 59 13.57 13.73 15.55
N LEU A 60 12.81 13.70 14.46
CA LEU A 60 11.62 12.85 14.31
C LEU A 60 11.91 11.42 13.87
N MET A 61 12.94 11.20 13.05
CA MET A 61 13.15 9.91 12.37
C MET A 61 14.61 9.44 12.25
N GLY A 62 15.58 10.17 12.83
CA GLY A 62 16.97 9.73 13.03
C GLY A 62 17.83 9.61 11.77
N TRP A 63 17.42 8.79 10.80
CA TRP A 63 18.17 8.49 9.57
C TRP A 63 18.56 9.71 8.70
N PRO A 64 17.83 10.86 8.70
CA PRO A 64 18.27 12.03 7.93
C PRO A 64 19.65 12.57 8.36
N ALA A 65 20.11 12.26 9.59
CA ALA A 65 21.46 12.59 10.04
C ALA A 65 22.58 11.80 9.34
N LEU A 66 22.24 10.69 8.69
CA LEU A 66 23.20 9.73 8.12
C LEU A 66 23.44 9.93 6.62
N VAL A 67 22.72 10.86 6.00
CA VAL A 67 22.71 11.05 4.55
C VAL A 67 22.75 12.53 4.17
N SER A 68 22.92 12.82 2.89
CA SER A 68 22.84 14.20 2.40
C SER A 68 21.41 14.72 2.41
N GLU A 69 21.25 16.03 2.63
CA GLU A 69 19.94 16.69 2.56
C GLU A 69 19.26 16.45 1.21
N ASN A 70 20.02 16.53 0.11
CA ASN A 70 19.50 16.29 -1.24
C ASN A 70 18.86 14.90 -1.38
N LEU A 71 19.40 13.87 -0.73
CA LEU A 71 18.79 12.54 -0.74
C LEU A 71 17.46 12.54 0.02
N VAL A 72 17.39 13.20 1.17
CA VAL A 72 16.14 13.34 1.96
C VAL A 72 15.06 14.05 1.14
N ARG A 73 15.41 15.16 0.48
CA ARG A 73 14.48 15.90 -0.39
C ARG A 73 14.09 15.07 -1.61
N GLY A 74 15.03 14.37 -2.21
CA GLY A 74 14.78 13.45 -3.33
C GLY A 74 13.78 12.36 -2.99
N ILE A 75 13.92 11.73 -1.80
CA ILE A 75 12.96 10.75 -1.30
C ILE A 75 11.58 11.40 -1.12
N GLY A 76 11.51 12.63 -0.59
CA GLY A 76 10.24 13.36 -0.48
C GLY A 76 9.51 13.56 -1.81
N ILE A 77 10.23 13.92 -2.88
CA ILE A 77 9.65 14.01 -4.24
C ILE A 77 9.12 12.65 -4.70
N VAL A 78 9.91 11.58 -4.51
CA VAL A 78 9.52 10.22 -4.90
C VAL A 78 8.25 9.79 -4.16
N GLU A 79 8.15 10.04 -2.85
CA GLU A 79 6.95 9.74 -2.06
C GLU A 79 5.70 10.42 -2.61
N ILE A 80 5.80 11.71 -2.98
CA ILE A 80 4.68 12.45 -3.59
C ILE A 80 4.28 11.86 -4.94
N VAL A 81 5.25 11.57 -5.81
CA VAL A 81 4.98 10.99 -7.15
C VAL A 81 4.30 9.63 -7.01
N LEU A 82 4.76 8.79 -6.10
CA LEU A 82 4.14 7.48 -5.84
C LEU A 82 2.75 7.62 -5.22
N ALA A 83 2.55 8.55 -4.29
CA ALA A 83 1.23 8.86 -3.73
C ALA A 83 0.23 9.29 -4.80
N LEU A 84 0.64 10.16 -5.73
CA LEU A 84 -0.18 10.57 -6.87
C LEU A 84 -0.46 9.39 -7.82
N GLY A 85 0.53 8.53 -8.06
CA GLY A 85 0.35 7.31 -8.84
C GLY A 85 -0.68 6.36 -8.24
N MET A 86 -0.74 6.24 -6.90
CA MET A 86 -1.71 5.42 -6.16
C MET A 86 -3.16 5.85 -6.39
N ILE A 87 -3.40 7.13 -6.68
CA ILE A 87 -4.74 7.68 -6.93
C ILE A 87 -4.98 8.05 -8.40
N ALA A 88 -4.01 7.84 -9.29
CA ALA A 88 -4.14 8.10 -10.72
C ALA A 88 -5.40 7.51 -11.39
N PRO A 89 -5.93 6.33 -11.00
CA PRO A 89 -7.16 5.81 -11.60
C PRO A 89 -8.42 6.64 -11.34
N LEU A 90 -8.39 7.63 -10.43
CA LEU A 90 -9.48 8.59 -10.24
C LEU A 90 -9.68 9.48 -11.48
N ALA A 91 -8.60 9.81 -12.19
CA ALA A 91 -8.68 10.60 -13.42
C ALA A 91 -9.14 9.75 -14.60
N SER A 92 -8.58 8.54 -14.73
CA SER A 92 -8.98 7.56 -15.73
C SER A 92 -8.48 6.19 -15.34
N TRP A 93 -9.36 5.18 -15.35
CA TRP A 93 -8.94 3.82 -15.01
C TRP A 93 -7.99 3.22 -16.05
N THR A 94 -8.24 3.47 -17.34
CA THR A 94 -7.47 2.88 -18.44
C THR A 94 -6.03 3.37 -18.42
N LEU A 95 -5.83 4.67 -18.19
CA LEU A 95 -4.50 5.29 -18.11
C LEU A 95 -3.88 5.14 -16.72
N GLY A 96 -4.67 5.30 -15.66
CA GLY A 96 -4.20 5.35 -14.29
C GLY A 96 -3.87 3.99 -13.67
N ARG A 97 -4.31 2.87 -14.26
CA ARG A 97 -3.98 1.53 -13.74
C ARG A 97 -2.49 1.24 -13.73
N TRP A 98 -1.76 1.61 -14.79
CA TRP A 98 -0.31 1.36 -14.84
C TRP A 98 0.46 2.19 -13.81
N PRO A 99 0.25 3.52 -13.70
CA PRO A 99 0.80 4.34 -12.61
C PRO A 99 0.47 3.79 -11.22
N LEU A 100 -0.75 3.32 -10.98
CA LEU A 100 -1.15 2.70 -9.72
C LEU A 100 -0.28 1.48 -9.38
N LEU A 101 -0.09 0.56 -10.32
CA LEU A 101 0.67 -0.67 -10.05
C LEU A 101 2.15 -0.37 -9.82
N VAL A 102 2.73 0.55 -10.60
CA VAL A 102 4.11 1.02 -10.40
C VAL A 102 4.25 1.71 -9.05
N ALA A 103 3.31 2.59 -8.70
CA ALA A 103 3.29 3.28 -7.42
C ALA A 103 3.20 2.31 -6.24
N ALA A 104 2.33 1.31 -6.31
CA ALA A 104 2.19 0.32 -5.25
C ALA A 104 3.46 -0.50 -5.05
N VAL A 105 4.15 -0.91 -6.13
CA VAL A 105 5.46 -1.58 -6.02
C VAL A 105 6.53 -0.64 -5.45
N GLY A 106 6.57 0.61 -5.89
CA GLY A 106 7.52 1.60 -5.39
C GLY A 106 7.33 1.91 -3.90
N LEU A 107 6.08 2.03 -3.45
CA LEU A 107 5.77 2.23 -2.03
C LEU A 107 6.11 1.00 -1.20
N ILE A 108 5.81 -0.22 -1.67
CA ILE A 108 6.25 -1.44 -0.97
C ILE A 108 7.77 -1.48 -0.81
N ALA A 109 8.52 -1.09 -1.84
CA ALA A 109 9.98 -1.04 -1.76
C ALA A 109 10.47 0.02 -0.75
N LEU A 110 9.86 1.21 -0.75
CA LEU A 110 10.18 2.28 0.21
C LEU A 110 9.82 1.88 1.65
N GLU A 111 8.61 1.39 1.87
CA GLU A 111 8.12 0.95 3.19
C GLU A 111 8.99 -0.18 3.74
N ALA A 112 9.36 -1.16 2.91
CA ALA A 112 10.27 -2.23 3.31
C ALA A 112 11.67 -1.71 3.66
N THR A 113 12.19 -0.75 2.87
CA THR A 113 13.49 -0.13 3.15
C THR A 113 13.44 0.65 4.47
N MET A 114 12.40 1.48 4.66
CA MET A 114 12.24 2.28 5.87
C MET A 114 11.94 1.44 7.10
N LEU A 115 11.22 0.32 6.95
CA LEU A 115 11.08 -0.68 8.01
C LEU A 115 12.45 -1.17 8.48
N VAL A 116 13.35 -1.54 7.57
CA VAL A 116 14.70 -1.99 7.93
C VAL A 116 15.50 -0.87 8.57
N VAL A 117 15.48 0.34 8.01
CA VAL A 117 16.17 1.52 8.56
C VAL A 117 15.74 1.79 10.00
N HIS A 118 14.43 1.85 10.26
CA HIS A 118 13.90 2.11 11.60
C HIS A 118 14.11 0.95 12.57
N ALA A 119 14.02 -0.30 12.09
CA ALA A 119 14.29 -1.46 12.93
C ALA A 119 15.77 -1.51 13.37
N VAL A 120 16.71 -1.22 12.46
CA VAL A 120 18.15 -1.14 12.76
C VAL A 120 18.46 0.05 13.67
N GLY A 121 17.78 1.18 13.46
CA GLY A 121 17.86 2.37 14.32
C GLY A 121 17.16 2.23 15.68
N LEU A 122 16.49 1.10 15.94
CA LEU A 122 15.67 0.84 17.13
C LEU A 122 14.50 1.82 17.31
N ASP A 123 14.05 2.47 16.24
CA ASP A 123 12.85 3.31 16.18
C ASP A 123 11.60 2.44 16.06
N ILE A 124 11.27 1.69 17.12
CA ILE A 124 10.22 0.66 17.08
C ILE A 124 8.87 1.21 16.62
N GLY A 125 8.51 2.43 17.02
CA GLY A 125 7.28 3.09 16.58
C GLY A 125 7.21 3.26 15.06
N LEU A 126 8.26 3.78 14.45
CA LEU A 126 8.33 4.01 13.00
C LEU A 126 8.50 2.71 12.21
N ALA A 127 9.18 1.71 12.79
CA ALA A 127 9.21 0.36 12.23
C ALA A 127 7.79 -0.23 12.15
N LEU A 128 7.02 -0.17 13.24
CA LEU A 128 5.63 -0.65 13.26
C LEU A 128 4.72 0.15 12.33
N THR A 129 4.94 1.46 12.17
CA THR A 129 4.24 2.26 11.15
C THR A 129 4.47 1.70 9.76
N ASN A 130 5.71 1.35 9.39
CA ASN A 130 5.99 0.77 8.07
C ASN A 130 5.40 -0.64 7.91
N VAL A 131 5.35 -1.46 8.98
CA VAL A 131 4.60 -2.74 8.95
C VAL A 131 3.12 -2.51 8.65
N ALA A 132 2.50 -1.53 9.31
CA ALA A 132 1.10 -1.20 9.09
C ALA A 132 0.85 -0.69 7.66
N LEU A 133 1.74 0.16 7.12
CA LEU A 133 1.64 0.64 5.74
C LEU A 133 1.77 -0.51 4.73
N LEU A 134 2.74 -1.41 4.91
CA LEU A 134 2.88 -2.62 4.08
C LEU A 134 1.61 -3.48 4.11
N ALA A 135 1.02 -3.64 5.29
CA ALA A 135 -0.22 -4.39 5.46
C ALA A 135 -1.42 -3.75 4.73
N ILE A 136 -1.34 -2.47 4.37
CA ILE A 136 -2.34 -1.74 3.58
C ILE A 136 -1.98 -1.77 2.08
N THR A 137 -0.73 -1.47 1.73
CA THR A 137 -0.25 -1.31 0.35
C THR A 137 -0.21 -2.64 -0.41
N ILE A 138 0.18 -3.75 0.24
CA ILE A 138 0.24 -5.07 -0.39
C ILE A 138 -1.15 -5.55 -0.86
N PRO A 139 -2.22 -5.53 -0.03
CA PRO A 139 -3.56 -5.85 -0.49
C PRO A 139 -4.05 -4.98 -1.65
N VAL A 140 -3.66 -3.70 -1.70
CA VAL A 140 -3.98 -2.81 -2.82
C VAL A 140 -3.37 -3.34 -4.12
N LEU A 141 -2.06 -3.61 -4.14
CA LEU A 141 -1.37 -4.16 -5.31
C LEU A 141 -2.03 -5.47 -5.77
N LEU A 142 -2.24 -6.40 -4.83
CA LEU A 142 -2.80 -7.71 -5.11
C LEU A 142 -4.26 -7.64 -5.60
N GLY A 143 -5.05 -6.70 -5.07
CA GLY A 143 -6.45 -6.50 -5.44
C GLY A 143 -6.65 -5.75 -6.76
N ARG A 144 -5.63 -5.04 -7.24
CA ARG A 144 -5.68 -4.19 -8.45
C ARG A 144 -4.92 -4.77 -9.64
N ARG A 145 -4.07 -5.78 -9.44
CA ARG A 145 -3.31 -6.47 -10.51
C ARG A 145 -4.19 -7.24 -11.49
N ALA A 146 -5.29 -7.83 -11.05
CA ALA A 146 -6.15 -8.62 -11.93
C ALA A 146 -6.83 -7.71 -12.97
N PRO A 147 -6.82 -8.06 -14.27
CA PRO A 147 -7.67 -7.41 -15.26
C PRO A 147 -9.13 -7.50 -14.80
N ARG A 148 -9.88 -6.42 -14.99
CA ARG A 148 -11.34 -6.45 -14.86
C ARG A 148 -11.96 -7.04 -16.11
#